data_AF-A0A944V2Q1-F1
#
_entry.id   AF-A0A944V2Q1-F1
#
_cell.length_a   1.000
_cell.length_b   1.000
_cell.length_c   1.000
_cell.angle_alpha   90.00
_cell.angle_beta   90.00
_cell.angle_gamma   90.00
#
_symmetry.space_group_name_H-M   'P 1'
#
loop_
_entity.id
_entity.type
_entity.pdbx_description
1 polymer ?
#
loop_
_entity_poly.entity_id
_entity_poly.type
_entity_poly.pdbx_seq_one_letter_code
_entity_poly.pdbx_strand_id
1 'polypeptide(L)'
;MLKSKIIIFVLLIKLLPILLSAQILDSLSTAVLDSCLTYLHLERHELGFEKAWVKDDTFKLKVVDYLLDNPLELAGYVEETVNITQNNSIKELTEYITQQLDIEFDDKLSYNSTEFKDPKEIIINALDQAEPYRKEFYAELDTLEVHDLVMSAPSLWCSEDDEDNEQLKGSWQHEFNAYVDTSRVADKDRLLDILKKLDRSALHRSGLIFLNLLDELQKLTFEDSYNKTVNGAEGEILYYAQTKYGEIIVGGKTDNVYSRDFAFIIDLGGNDVYRCRAGGALGILGNSYSFVIDHSGNDVYFSEERSVSLGSGFMGIGILYDMGGNDVYRGAHYSCGTGICGIGILIDNAGEDDYRGGCFVQGSGHYGIGILQDIGVGDDRYLAKLWAQGFGSTFGYGLLHDTGGDDTYRTGGEYLHAPLLPNDYQSFSHGFGMGWRPRAGGGIGVLYDENGNDFYDGEVFCEGSAYWYSLGILVDGGGNDSYNAAQYAQGAGIHLAVGALWERGGDDQYHSRNGVVGGTA
;
A
#
# COMPACT_ATOMS: atom_id res chain seq x y z
N MET A 1 -39.19 -5.16 16.84
CA MET A 1 -39.55 -4.35 15.65
C MET A 1 -38.94 -2.94 15.63
N LEU A 2 -38.53 -2.34 16.75
CA LEU A 2 -37.95 -0.98 16.75
C LEU A 2 -36.44 -0.92 16.44
N LYS A 3 -35.67 -2.00 16.72
CA LYS A 3 -34.20 -2.04 16.48
C LYS A 3 -33.80 -2.26 15.01
N SER A 4 -34.63 -2.94 14.22
CA SER A 4 -34.34 -3.22 12.80
C SER A 4 -34.57 -2.01 11.89
N LYS A 5 -35.42 -1.05 12.30
CA LYS A 5 -35.64 0.20 11.55
C LYS A 5 -34.52 1.25 11.75
N ILE A 6 -33.79 1.20 12.87
CA ILE A 6 -32.68 2.12 13.13
C ILE A 6 -31.42 1.69 12.37
N ILE A 7 -31.18 0.38 12.23
CA ILE A 7 -30.05 -0.16 11.45
C ILE A 7 -30.23 0.15 9.95
N ILE A 8 -31.45 0.02 9.42
CA ILE A 8 -31.77 0.40 8.03
C ILE A 8 -31.62 1.92 7.81
N PHE A 9 -31.91 2.74 8.81
CA PHE A 9 -31.82 4.20 8.70
C PHE A 9 -30.38 4.73 8.80
N VAL A 10 -29.49 4.04 9.52
CA VAL A 10 -28.06 4.40 9.59
C VAL A 10 -27.31 3.93 8.33
N LEU A 11 -27.63 2.76 7.79
CA LEU A 11 -27.13 2.31 6.48
C LEU A 11 -27.54 3.27 5.35
N LEU A 12 -28.78 3.76 5.35
CA LEU A 12 -29.23 4.73 4.34
C LEU A 12 -28.55 6.09 4.43
N ILE A 13 -28.05 6.50 5.61
CA ILE A 13 -27.36 7.80 5.78
C ILE A 13 -25.88 7.70 5.39
N LYS A 14 -25.23 6.54 5.54
CA LYS A 14 -23.86 6.30 5.05
C LYS A 14 -23.79 5.87 3.57
N LEU A 15 -24.87 5.31 3.01
CA LEU A 15 -25.08 5.14 1.57
C LEU A 15 -25.62 6.40 0.88
N LEU A 16 -25.95 7.45 1.64
CA LEU A 16 -26.51 8.66 1.07
C LEU A 16 -25.53 9.42 0.14
N PRO A 17 -24.19 9.43 0.34
CA PRO A 17 -23.27 9.97 -0.66
C PRO A 17 -23.30 9.15 -1.96
N ILE A 18 -23.44 7.82 -1.85
CA ILE A 18 -23.54 6.87 -2.97
C ILE A 18 -24.90 7.00 -3.69
N LEU A 19 -25.95 7.45 -3.00
CA LEU A 19 -27.29 7.70 -3.57
C LEU A 19 -27.53 9.18 -3.95
N LEU A 20 -26.64 10.10 -3.58
CA LEU A 20 -26.67 11.52 -3.94
C LEU A 20 -25.69 11.90 -5.05
N SER A 21 -25.00 10.94 -5.69
CA SER A 21 -24.27 11.15 -6.94
C SER A 21 -25.25 11.30 -8.13
N ALA A 22 -26.04 12.37 -8.09
CA ALA A 22 -26.75 12.84 -9.27
C ALA A 22 -25.71 13.28 -10.32
N GLN A 23 -25.51 12.44 -11.33
CA GLN A 23 -24.72 12.67 -12.55
C GLN A 23 -23.21 12.83 -12.34
N ILE A 24 -22.51 11.70 -12.18
CA ILE A 24 -21.04 11.60 -12.34
C ILE A 24 -20.64 11.90 -13.79
N LEU A 25 -21.37 11.34 -14.74
CA LEU A 25 -21.26 11.71 -16.15
C LEU A 25 -22.00 13.02 -16.37
N ASP A 26 -21.33 13.97 -17.02
CA ASP A 26 -22.01 15.18 -17.47
C ASP A 26 -23.19 14.85 -18.41
N SER A 27 -24.05 15.84 -18.65
CA SER A 27 -25.27 15.63 -19.44
C SER A 27 -25.01 15.15 -20.88
N LEU A 28 -23.88 15.53 -21.47
CA LEU A 28 -23.49 15.09 -22.81
C LEU A 28 -23.01 13.64 -22.77
N SER A 29 -22.10 13.31 -21.86
CA SER A 29 -21.58 11.95 -21.68
C SER A 29 -22.70 10.95 -21.36
N THR A 30 -23.66 11.35 -20.54
CA THR A 30 -24.88 10.58 -20.27
C THR A 30 -25.69 10.32 -21.54
N ALA A 31 -25.92 11.36 -22.35
CA ALA A 31 -26.70 11.26 -23.58
C ALA A 31 -26.00 10.40 -24.65
N VAL A 32 -24.67 10.49 -24.73
CA VAL A 32 -23.84 9.65 -25.61
C VAL A 32 -23.93 8.19 -25.18
N LEU A 33 -23.75 7.90 -23.89
CA LEU A 33 -23.88 6.54 -23.34
C LEU A 33 -25.26 5.95 -23.67
N ASP A 34 -26.34 6.68 -23.41
CA ASP A 34 -27.71 6.20 -23.69
C ASP A 34 -27.92 5.94 -25.20
N SER A 35 -27.33 6.78 -26.06
CA SER A 35 -27.36 6.57 -27.52
C SER A 35 -26.59 5.31 -27.93
N CYS A 36 -25.40 5.08 -27.36
CA CYS A 36 -24.59 3.89 -27.62
C CYS A 36 -25.30 2.62 -27.16
N LEU A 37 -25.88 2.62 -25.96
CA LEU A 37 -26.66 1.50 -25.42
C LEU A 37 -27.89 1.20 -26.28
N THR A 38 -28.61 2.25 -26.70
CA THR A 38 -29.74 2.11 -27.63
C THR A 38 -29.30 1.46 -28.96
N TYR A 39 -28.15 1.87 -29.50
CA TYR A 39 -27.59 1.29 -30.72
C TYR A 39 -27.19 -0.18 -30.56
N LEU A 40 -26.64 -0.55 -29.40
CA LEU A 40 -26.29 -1.92 -29.06
C LEU A 40 -27.49 -2.79 -28.64
N HIS A 41 -28.68 -2.20 -28.55
CA HIS A 41 -29.89 -2.83 -28.00
C HIS A 41 -29.70 -3.35 -26.57
N LEU A 42 -29.00 -2.57 -25.74
CA LEU A 42 -28.76 -2.83 -24.34
C LEU A 42 -29.45 -1.79 -23.46
N GLU A 43 -29.92 -2.19 -22.30
CA GLU A 43 -30.29 -1.32 -21.20
C GLU A 43 -29.11 -1.20 -20.22
N ARG A 44 -29.04 -0.09 -19.45
CA ARG A 44 -27.94 0.15 -18.50
C ARG A 44 -27.71 -1.01 -17.52
N HIS A 45 -28.80 -1.63 -17.05
CA HIS A 45 -28.72 -2.74 -16.10
C HIS A 45 -28.14 -4.03 -16.70
N GLU A 46 -28.13 -4.16 -18.04
CA GLU A 46 -27.57 -5.32 -18.74
C GLU A 46 -26.04 -5.26 -18.91
N LEU A 47 -25.42 -4.14 -18.53
CA LEU A 47 -23.95 -4.01 -18.48
C LEU A 47 -23.34 -4.75 -17.28
N GLY A 48 -24.12 -4.94 -16.22
CA GLY A 48 -23.69 -5.63 -15.01
C GLY A 48 -23.33 -7.10 -15.27
N PHE A 49 -22.35 -7.60 -14.52
CA PHE A 49 -21.82 -8.94 -14.67
C PHE A 49 -22.35 -9.89 -13.59
N GLU A 50 -23.60 -10.35 -13.73
CA GLU A 50 -24.31 -11.22 -12.74
C GLU A 50 -23.70 -12.62 -12.51
N LYS A 51 -22.52 -12.91 -13.06
CA LYS A 51 -21.95 -14.25 -13.08
C LYS A 51 -21.08 -14.54 -11.85
N ALA A 52 -21.75 -14.90 -10.74
CA ALA A 52 -21.13 -15.44 -9.53
C ALA A 52 -20.68 -16.92 -9.73
N TRP A 53 -19.68 -17.16 -10.57
CA TRP A 53 -19.20 -18.52 -10.87
C TRP A 53 -18.48 -19.21 -9.70
N VAL A 54 -18.00 -18.44 -8.72
CA VAL A 54 -17.26 -18.97 -7.57
C VAL A 54 -18.23 -19.24 -6.43
N LYS A 55 -18.22 -20.50 -5.95
CA LYS A 55 -19.06 -20.94 -4.82
C LYS A 55 -18.52 -20.52 -3.46
N ASP A 56 -17.23 -20.18 -3.39
CA ASP A 56 -16.54 -19.67 -2.20
C ASP A 56 -16.37 -18.14 -2.34
N ASP A 57 -17.14 -17.38 -1.56
CA ASP A 57 -17.08 -15.91 -1.50
C ASP A 57 -16.20 -15.40 -0.35
N THR A 58 -15.45 -16.29 0.34
CA THR A 58 -14.75 -15.95 1.61
C THR A 58 -13.82 -14.73 1.49
N PHE A 59 -13.19 -14.53 0.33
CA PHE A 59 -12.14 -13.52 0.14
C PHE A 59 -12.55 -12.37 -0.78
N LYS A 60 -13.83 -12.24 -1.11
CA LYS A 60 -14.29 -11.22 -2.06
C LYS A 60 -14.55 -9.90 -1.32
N LEU A 61 -14.09 -8.81 -1.92
CA LEU A 61 -14.43 -7.46 -1.48
C LEU A 61 -15.80 -7.07 -2.03
N LYS A 62 -16.69 -6.55 -1.18
CA LYS A 62 -18.04 -6.14 -1.56
C LYS A 62 -18.04 -5.03 -2.59
N VAL A 63 -17.07 -4.12 -2.54
CA VAL A 63 -16.94 -3.04 -3.52
C VAL A 63 -16.63 -3.57 -4.92
N VAL A 64 -15.79 -4.61 -5.04
CA VAL A 64 -15.49 -5.23 -6.33
C VAL A 64 -16.73 -5.92 -6.89
N ASP A 65 -17.47 -6.64 -6.05
CA ASP A 65 -18.74 -7.25 -6.45
C ASP A 65 -19.76 -6.21 -6.90
N TYR A 66 -19.88 -5.12 -6.14
CA TYR A 66 -20.76 -4.02 -6.48
C TYR A 66 -20.40 -3.39 -7.84
N LEU A 67 -19.12 -3.14 -8.11
CA LEU A 67 -18.67 -2.54 -9.38
C LEU A 67 -18.81 -3.49 -10.56
N LEU A 68 -18.63 -4.80 -10.37
CA LEU A 68 -18.94 -5.80 -11.41
C LEU A 68 -20.42 -5.80 -11.76
N ASP A 69 -21.30 -5.67 -10.77
CA ASP A 69 -22.76 -5.61 -10.98
C ASP A 69 -23.23 -4.23 -11.48
N ASN A 70 -22.48 -3.16 -11.20
CA ASN A 70 -22.84 -1.76 -11.47
C ASN A 70 -21.68 -1.00 -12.14
N PRO A 71 -21.23 -1.40 -13.35
CA PRO A 71 -20.00 -0.86 -13.95
C PRO A 71 -20.05 0.64 -14.26
N LEU A 72 -21.25 1.24 -14.38
CA LEU A 72 -21.40 2.69 -14.60
C LEU A 72 -21.06 3.53 -13.36
N GLU A 73 -20.99 2.93 -12.18
CA GLU A 73 -20.61 3.60 -10.93
C GLU A 73 -19.09 3.69 -10.74
N LEU A 74 -18.31 3.01 -11.59
CA LEU A 74 -16.85 3.00 -11.51
C LEU A 74 -16.25 4.41 -11.59
N ALA A 75 -16.74 5.26 -12.49
CA ALA A 75 -16.28 6.64 -12.60
C ALA A 75 -16.48 7.41 -11.27
N GLY A 76 -17.62 7.22 -10.60
CA GLY A 76 -17.89 7.89 -9.33
C GLY A 76 -17.00 7.38 -8.20
N TYR A 77 -16.73 6.07 -8.21
CA TYR A 77 -15.79 5.46 -7.29
C TYR A 77 -14.37 6.02 -7.45
N VAL A 78 -13.87 6.09 -8.69
CA VAL A 78 -12.53 6.64 -8.99
C VAL A 78 -12.45 8.10 -8.56
N GLU A 79 -13.46 8.91 -8.88
CA GLU A 79 -13.51 10.33 -8.46
C GLU A 79 -13.57 10.51 -6.94
N GLU A 80 -14.28 9.63 -6.21
CA GLU A 80 -14.26 9.61 -4.75
C GLU A 80 -12.88 9.24 -4.21
N THR A 81 -12.25 8.20 -4.77
CA THR A 81 -10.88 7.78 -4.42
C THR A 81 -9.90 8.93 -4.61
N VAL A 82 -9.94 9.61 -5.75
CA VAL A 82 -9.10 10.78 -6.04
C VAL A 82 -9.37 11.89 -5.02
N ASN A 83 -10.63 12.30 -4.85
CA ASN A 83 -10.96 13.40 -3.95
C ASN A 83 -10.50 13.14 -2.50
N ILE A 84 -10.66 11.91 -1.99
CA ILE A 84 -10.17 11.52 -0.67
C ILE A 84 -8.64 11.48 -0.62
N THR A 85 -7.98 11.01 -1.68
CA THR A 85 -6.52 10.91 -1.72
C THR A 85 -5.85 12.30 -1.71
N GLN A 86 -6.38 13.26 -2.47
CA GLN A 86 -5.83 14.64 -2.54
C GLN A 86 -6.08 15.47 -1.28
N ASN A 87 -7.28 15.38 -0.70
CA ASN A 87 -7.79 16.42 0.20
C ASN A 87 -7.81 16.02 1.68
N ASN A 88 -7.30 14.85 2.04
CA ASN A 88 -7.40 14.31 3.39
C ASN A 88 -6.05 14.00 4.01
N SER A 89 -6.02 14.00 5.34
CA SER A 89 -4.87 13.53 6.10
C SER A 89 -4.62 12.04 5.87
N ILE A 90 -3.37 11.58 6.06
CA ILE A 90 -3.03 10.15 5.96
C ILE A 90 -3.92 9.26 6.83
N LYS A 91 -4.37 9.76 7.99
CA LYS A 91 -5.28 9.04 8.86
C LYS A 91 -6.65 8.86 8.23
N GLU A 92 -7.26 9.94 7.73
CA GLU A 92 -8.56 9.91 7.07
C GLU A 92 -8.52 9.04 5.80
N LEU A 93 -7.42 9.11 5.03
CA LEU A 93 -7.15 8.23 3.91
C LEU A 93 -7.08 6.76 4.33
N THR A 94 -6.37 6.45 5.43
CA THR A 94 -6.29 5.09 5.99
C THR A 94 -7.66 4.61 6.48
N GLU A 95 -8.49 5.48 7.05
CA GLU A 95 -9.86 5.17 7.47
C GLU A 95 -10.75 4.86 6.25
N TYR A 96 -10.65 5.63 5.17
CA TYR A 96 -11.33 5.36 3.90
C TYR A 96 -10.92 4.01 3.33
N ILE A 97 -9.60 3.76 3.18
CA ILE A 97 -9.05 2.50 2.69
C ILE A 97 -9.57 1.31 3.52
N THR A 98 -9.62 1.47 4.84
CA THR A 98 -10.11 0.41 5.72
C THR A 98 -11.58 0.05 5.43
N GLN A 99 -12.41 1.05 5.12
CA GLN A 99 -13.81 0.81 4.72
C GLN A 99 -13.88 0.10 3.37
N GLN A 100 -13.02 0.45 2.41
CA GLN A 100 -12.93 -0.23 1.11
C GLN A 100 -12.55 -1.72 1.24
N LEU A 101 -11.86 -2.07 2.33
CA LEU A 101 -11.48 -3.44 2.67
C LEU A 101 -12.53 -4.19 3.51
N ASP A 102 -13.78 -3.71 3.54
CA ASP A 102 -14.91 -4.31 4.27
C ASP A 102 -14.74 -4.36 5.80
N ILE A 103 -13.95 -3.45 6.36
CA ILE A 103 -13.73 -3.36 7.80
C ILE A 103 -14.49 -2.17 8.36
N GLU A 104 -15.42 -2.44 9.27
CA GLU A 104 -16.20 -1.41 9.96
C GLU A 104 -15.58 -1.07 11.33
N PHE A 105 -15.47 0.21 11.63
CA PHE A 105 -15.11 0.69 12.97
C PHE A 105 -16.36 1.15 13.73
N ASP A 106 -16.36 0.88 15.04
CA ASP A 106 -17.25 1.58 15.97
C ASP A 106 -16.59 2.95 16.23
N ASP A 107 -17.34 4.06 16.14
CA ASP A 107 -16.87 5.47 16.16
C ASP A 107 -16.14 5.89 17.48
N LYS A 108 -15.75 4.94 18.32
CA LYS A 108 -15.17 5.13 19.67
C LYS A 108 -13.68 4.84 19.75
N LEU A 109 -12.94 4.94 18.65
CA LEU A 109 -11.47 4.95 18.72
C LEU A 109 -11.00 6.29 19.31
N SER A 110 -11.13 6.44 20.63
CA SER A 110 -10.59 7.58 21.36
C SER A 110 -9.12 7.30 21.65
N TYR A 111 -8.23 7.76 20.76
CA TYR A 111 -6.88 8.07 21.19
C TYR A 111 -6.98 9.25 22.17
N ASN A 112 -6.71 9.00 23.45
CA ASN A 112 -6.71 10.06 24.45
C ASN A 112 -5.35 10.77 24.38
N SER A 113 -5.32 11.89 23.65
CA SER A 113 -4.14 12.74 23.58
C SER A 113 -3.67 13.13 24.97
N THR A 114 -2.36 13.17 25.17
CA THR A 114 -1.78 13.42 26.50
C THR A 114 -1.08 14.77 26.58
N GLU A 115 -0.96 15.33 27.78
CA GLU A 115 -0.10 16.51 28.03
C GLU A 115 1.38 16.14 28.24
N PHE A 116 1.78 14.90 27.91
CA PHE A 116 3.17 14.47 28.06
C PHE A 116 4.09 15.25 27.13
N LYS A 117 5.32 15.46 27.58
CA LYS A 117 6.39 16.13 26.80
C LYS A 117 7.58 15.22 26.52
N ASP A 118 7.64 14.06 27.16
CA ASP A 118 8.69 13.06 26.94
C ASP A 118 8.23 12.10 25.83
N PRO A 119 8.95 11.99 24.70
CA PRO A 119 8.60 11.09 23.61
C PRO A 119 8.35 9.66 24.07
N LYS A 120 9.12 9.19 25.05
CA LYS A 120 8.97 7.84 25.60
C LYS A 120 7.61 7.60 26.22
N GLU A 121 7.11 8.53 27.03
CA GLU A 121 5.83 8.37 27.72
C GLU A 121 4.67 8.45 26.73
N ILE A 122 4.78 9.32 25.71
CA ILE A 122 3.81 9.44 24.62
C ILE A 122 3.71 8.11 23.85
N ILE A 123 4.85 7.57 23.41
CA ILE A 123 4.92 6.31 22.64
C ILE A 123 4.39 5.13 23.48
N ILE A 124 4.79 5.01 24.74
CA ILE A 124 4.31 3.92 25.62
C ILE A 124 2.79 4.00 25.80
N ASN A 125 2.25 5.21 26.03
CA ASN A 125 0.81 5.40 26.23
C ASN A 125 -0.01 5.02 24.98
N ALA A 126 0.45 5.40 23.79
CA ALA A 126 -0.21 5.04 22.53
C ALA A 126 -0.14 3.54 22.28
N LEU A 127 1.06 2.95 22.39
CA LEU A 127 1.27 1.54 22.07
C LEU A 127 0.65 0.59 23.11
N ASP A 128 0.48 1.01 24.36
CA ASP A 128 -0.30 0.24 25.35
C ASP A 128 -1.77 0.07 24.98
N GLN A 129 -2.30 0.98 24.16
CA GLN A 129 -3.65 0.90 23.61
C GLN A 129 -3.67 0.12 22.27
N ALA A 130 -2.63 0.26 21.43
CA ALA A 130 -2.56 -0.40 20.12
C ALA A 130 -2.19 -1.89 20.18
N GLU A 131 -1.30 -2.27 21.10
CA GLU A 131 -0.71 -3.62 21.16
C GLU A 131 -1.70 -4.76 21.45
N PRO A 132 -2.73 -4.59 22.31
CA PRO A 132 -3.76 -5.62 22.47
C PRO A 132 -4.41 -6.01 21.14
N TYR A 133 -4.75 -5.03 20.29
CA TYR A 133 -5.37 -5.29 18.99
C TYR A 133 -4.39 -5.92 18.00
N ARG A 134 -3.12 -5.49 17.96
CA ARG A 134 -2.12 -6.14 17.10
C ARG A 134 -1.88 -7.59 17.49
N LYS A 135 -1.93 -7.93 18.78
CA LYS A 135 -1.85 -9.33 19.23
C LYS A 135 -3.10 -10.12 18.91
N GLU A 136 -4.28 -9.49 18.98
CA GLU A 136 -5.56 -10.09 18.60
C GLU A 136 -5.59 -10.50 17.11
N PHE A 137 -4.95 -9.71 16.23
CA PHE A 137 -4.85 -9.98 14.79
C PHE A 137 -4.50 -11.44 14.44
N TYR A 138 -3.56 -12.06 15.17
CA TYR A 138 -3.10 -13.42 14.92
C TYR A 138 -3.35 -14.37 16.10
N ALA A 139 -4.22 -14.00 17.04
CA ALA A 139 -4.46 -14.76 18.27
C ALA A 139 -5.10 -16.14 18.03
N GLU A 140 -5.82 -16.33 16.92
CA GLU A 140 -6.43 -17.61 16.54
C GLU A 140 -5.45 -18.59 15.88
N LEU A 141 -4.24 -18.13 15.52
CA LEU A 141 -3.22 -18.98 14.91
C LEU A 141 -2.51 -19.83 15.96
N ASP A 142 -2.34 -21.12 15.67
CA ASP A 142 -1.43 -21.95 16.45
C ASP A 142 0.05 -21.67 16.10
N THR A 143 0.97 -22.23 16.88
CA THR A 143 2.41 -22.00 16.67
C THR A 143 2.93 -22.51 15.33
N LEU A 144 2.28 -23.52 14.74
CA LEU A 144 2.65 -24.07 13.43
C LEU A 144 2.12 -23.20 12.30
N GLU A 145 0.95 -22.62 12.46
CA GLU A 145 0.35 -21.68 11.51
C GLU A 145 1.13 -20.36 11.46
N VAL A 146 1.52 -19.83 12.62
CA VAL A 146 2.43 -18.67 12.69
C VAL A 146 3.76 -19.00 12.01
N HIS A 147 4.34 -20.17 12.30
CA HIS A 147 5.58 -20.62 11.65
C HIS A 147 5.45 -20.63 10.12
N ASP A 148 4.39 -21.27 9.60
CA ASP A 148 4.22 -21.46 8.17
C ASP A 148 3.94 -20.13 7.44
N LEU A 149 3.21 -19.21 8.06
CA LEU A 149 3.00 -17.86 7.53
C LEU A 149 4.32 -17.10 7.43
N VAL A 150 5.08 -17.03 8.53
CA VAL A 150 6.31 -16.24 8.58
C VAL A 150 7.43 -16.86 7.73
N MET A 151 7.49 -18.19 7.64
CA MET A 151 8.44 -18.91 6.77
C MET A 151 8.19 -18.63 5.29
N SER A 152 6.93 -18.53 4.88
CA SER A 152 6.55 -18.41 3.47
C SER A 152 6.47 -16.96 2.99
N ALA A 153 6.36 -16.01 3.91
CA ALA A 153 6.22 -14.58 3.60
C ALA A 153 7.34 -14.00 2.71
N PRO A 154 8.64 -14.30 2.90
CA PRO A 154 9.69 -13.72 2.06
C PRO A 154 9.57 -14.12 0.58
N SER A 155 9.15 -15.35 0.31
CA SER A 155 9.01 -15.93 -1.03
C SER A 155 7.64 -15.66 -1.67
N LEU A 156 6.71 -15.05 -0.94
CA LEU A 156 5.28 -15.05 -1.31
C LEU A 156 5.00 -14.25 -2.58
N TRP A 157 5.67 -13.09 -2.72
CA TRP A 157 5.49 -12.14 -3.80
C TRP A 157 6.79 -11.96 -4.60
N CYS A 158 7.54 -13.05 -4.79
CA CYS A 158 8.60 -13.14 -5.78
C CYS A 158 8.12 -13.99 -6.97
N SER A 159 8.85 -13.97 -8.08
CA SER A 159 8.46 -14.77 -9.26
C SER A 159 8.40 -16.26 -8.90
N GLU A 160 7.32 -16.94 -9.30
CA GLU A 160 7.14 -18.38 -9.06
C GLU A 160 8.18 -19.23 -9.81
N ASP A 161 8.70 -18.69 -10.91
CA ASP A 161 9.68 -19.35 -11.77
C ASP A 161 11.14 -19.04 -11.36
N ASP A 162 11.34 -18.30 -10.26
CA ASP A 162 12.67 -17.96 -9.75
C ASP A 162 13.29 -19.14 -8.98
N GLU A 163 14.44 -19.64 -9.44
CA GLU A 163 15.18 -20.73 -8.77
C GLU A 163 15.68 -20.32 -7.37
N ASP A 164 15.86 -19.02 -7.13
CA ASP A 164 16.28 -18.48 -5.83
C ASP A 164 15.12 -18.37 -4.82
N ASN A 165 13.88 -18.61 -5.23
CA ASN A 165 12.71 -18.48 -4.35
C ASN A 165 12.76 -19.46 -3.15
N GLU A 166 13.33 -20.65 -3.35
CA GLU A 166 13.58 -21.61 -2.25
C GLU A 166 14.62 -21.08 -1.25
N GLN A 167 15.52 -20.19 -1.65
CA GLN A 167 16.51 -19.57 -0.76
C GLN A 167 15.89 -18.45 0.08
N LEU A 168 14.85 -17.78 -0.42
CA LEU A 168 14.12 -16.75 0.32
C LEU A 168 13.28 -17.35 1.44
N LYS A 169 12.81 -18.58 1.31
CA LYS A 169 12.00 -19.25 2.31
C LYS A 169 12.69 -19.29 3.68
N GLY A 170 12.07 -18.65 4.67
CA GLY A 170 12.62 -18.55 6.03
C GLY A 170 13.78 -17.56 6.20
N SER A 171 14.15 -16.79 5.18
CA SER A 171 15.28 -15.86 5.22
C SER A 171 15.14 -14.82 6.33
N TRP A 172 13.94 -14.29 6.54
CA TRP A 172 13.68 -13.33 7.63
C TRP A 172 13.95 -13.95 9.00
N GLN A 173 13.59 -15.21 9.26
CA GLN A 173 13.93 -15.86 10.53
C GLN A 173 15.45 -15.98 10.70
N HIS A 174 16.17 -16.30 9.63
CA HIS A 174 17.63 -16.42 9.67
C HIS A 174 18.31 -15.11 10.04
N GLU A 175 17.83 -13.97 9.54
CA GLU A 175 18.34 -12.63 9.90
C GLU A 175 18.27 -12.37 11.42
N PHE A 176 17.24 -12.88 12.08
CA PHE A 176 17.02 -12.71 13.53
C PHE A 176 17.53 -13.89 14.36
N ASN A 177 18.25 -14.85 13.76
CA ASN A 177 18.66 -16.11 14.39
C ASN A 177 17.48 -16.89 15.03
N ALA A 178 16.28 -16.74 14.45
CA ALA A 178 15.10 -17.47 14.86
C ALA A 178 15.07 -18.87 14.22
N TYR A 179 14.46 -19.83 14.93
CA TYR A 179 14.29 -21.18 14.40
C TYR A 179 13.29 -21.20 13.23
N VAL A 180 13.63 -21.92 12.17
CA VAL A 180 12.73 -22.17 11.03
C VAL A 180 12.97 -23.58 10.48
N ASP A 181 11.88 -24.30 10.20
CA ASP A 181 11.90 -25.60 9.54
C ASP A 181 11.51 -25.46 8.06
N THR A 182 12.51 -25.17 7.22
CA THR A 182 12.31 -24.97 5.77
C THR A 182 11.96 -26.26 5.02
N SER A 183 11.99 -27.43 5.67
CA SER A 183 11.53 -28.69 5.08
C SER A 183 10.00 -28.77 4.96
N ARG A 184 9.28 -27.92 5.70
CA ARG A 184 7.82 -27.81 5.63
C ARG A 184 7.39 -27.14 4.34
N VAL A 185 6.28 -27.59 3.76
CA VAL A 185 5.66 -26.96 2.59
C VAL A 185 4.34 -26.35 3.02
N ALA A 186 4.20 -25.04 2.83
CA ALA A 186 2.95 -24.32 2.99
C ALA A 186 2.52 -23.79 1.63
N ASP A 187 1.68 -24.58 0.95
CA ASP A 187 1.11 -24.16 -0.33
C ASP A 187 0.10 -23.01 -0.15
N LYS A 188 -0.34 -22.44 -1.28
CA LYS A 188 -1.29 -21.33 -1.28
C LYS A 188 -2.59 -21.67 -0.55
N ASP A 189 -3.06 -22.91 -0.63
CA ASP A 189 -4.31 -23.30 0.06
C ASP A 189 -4.15 -23.31 1.57
N ARG A 190 -3.02 -23.81 2.08
CA ARG A 190 -2.67 -23.74 3.49
C ARG A 190 -2.51 -22.30 3.96
N LEU A 191 -1.82 -21.46 3.18
CA LEU A 191 -1.68 -20.04 3.52
C LEU A 191 -3.05 -19.35 3.56
N LEU A 192 -3.92 -19.60 2.59
CA LEU A 192 -5.29 -19.08 2.60
C LEU A 192 -6.10 -19.56 3.82
N ASP A 193 -5.94 -20.82 4.26
CA ASP A 193 -6.57 -21.32 5.49
C ASP A 193 -6.08 -20.57 6.74
N ILE A 194 -4.79 -20.24 6.80
CA ILE A 194 -4.19 -19.44 7.88
C ILE A 194 -4.71 -18.00 7.82
N LEU A 195 -4.66 -17.37 6.64
CA LEU A 195 -5.10 -16.00 6.42
C LEU A 195 -6.59 -15.78 6.76
N LYS A 196 -7.45 -16.79 6.56
CA LYS A 196 -8.87 -16.75 6.97
C LYS A 196 -9.08 -16.55 8.47
N LYS A 197 -8.11 -16.92 9.31
CA LYS A 197 -8.19 -16.83 10.77
C LYS A 197 -7.68 -15.49 11.31
N LEU A 198 -7.10 -14.65 10.47
CA LEU A 198 -6.55 -13.36 10.89
C LEU A 198 -7.67 -12.34 11.12
N ASP A 199 -7.65 -11.67 12.27
CA ASP A 199 -8.59 -10.59 12.58
C ASP A 199 -8.13 -9.27 11.97
N ARG A 200 -8.46 -9.07 10.69
CA ARG A 200 -8.13 -7.84 9.95
C ARG A 200 -8.64 -6.58 10.66
N SER A 201 -9.79 -6.64 11.34
CA SER A 201 -10.31 -5.47 12.07
C SER A 201 -9.38 -5.06 13.21
N ALA A 202 -8.81 -6.02 13.92
CA ALA A 202 -7.87 -5.75 15.00
C ALA A 202 -6.56 -5.10 14.50
N LEU A 203 -6.01 -5.58 13.37
CA LEU A 203 -4.83 -4.95 12.75
C LEU A 203 -5.08 -3.47 12.42
N HIS A 204 -6.20 -3.17 11.76
CA HIS A 204 -6.50 -1.81 11.34
C HIS A 204 -6.78 -0.87 12.53
N ARG A 205 -7.42 -1.37 13.60
CA ARG A 205 -7.57 -0.60 14.85
C ARG A 205 -6.23 -0.24 15.45
N SER A 206 -5.29 -1.19 15.48
CA SER A 206 -3.94 -0.96 15.97
C SER A 206 -3.21 0.11 15.14
N GLY A 207 -3.30 0.01 13.80
CA GLY A 207 -2.71 0.99 12.88
C GLY A 207 -3.26 2.40 13.05
N LEU A 208 -4.58 2.58 13.16
CA LEU A 208 -5.18 3.90 13.38
C LEU A 208 -4.76 4.53 14.71
N ILE A 209 -4.62 3.73 15.77
CA ILE A 209 -4.07 4.24 17.05
C ILE A 209 -2.62 4.69 16.85
N PHE A 210 -1.80 3.92 16.14
CA PHE A 210 -0.41 4.27 15.85
C PHE A 210 -0.28 5.51 14.96
N LEU A 211 -1.18 5.74 14.01
CA LEU A 211 -1.16 6.95 13.19
C LEU A 211 -1.42 8.23 14.01
N ASN A 212 -2.31 8.19 15.01
CA ASN A 212 -2.55 9.34 15.89
C ASN A 212 -1.31 9.76 16.70
N LEU A 213 -0.35 8.86 16.90
CA LEU A 213 0.90 9.15 17.60
C LEU A 213 1.78 10.14 16.84
N LEU A 214 1.79 10.08 15.49
CA LEU A 214 2.67 10.92 14.66
C LEU A 214 2.38 12.41 14.86
N ASP A 215 1.10 12.79 14.90
CA ASP A 215 0.67 14.17 15.11
C ASP A 215 1.12 14.75 16.46
N GLU A 216 1.32 13.91 17.48
CA GLU A 216 1.83 14.35 18.78
C GLU A 216 3.34 14.51 18.77
N LEU A 217 4.05 13.60 18.11
CA LEU A 217 5.51 13.59 18.09
C LEU A 217 6.08 14.76 17.30
N GLN A 218 5.45 15.14 16.19
CA GLN A 218 5.87 16.30 15.37
C GLN A 218 5.77 17.64 16.12
N LYS A 219 5.02 17.70 17.23
CA LYS A 219 4.87 18.92 18.05
C LYS A 219 5.96 19.06 19.11
N LEU A 220 6.83 18.06 19.26
CA LEU A 220 7.88 18.07 20.27
C LEU A 220 9.05 18.94 19.85
N THR A 221 9.74 19.48 20.85
CA THR A 221 10.94 20.30 20.68
C THR A 221 12.08 19.71 21.49
N PHE A 222 13.26 19.61 20.89
CA PHE A 222 14.46 19.08 21.52
C PHE A 222 15.55 20.15 21.51
N GLU A 223 16.08 20.48 22.69
CA GLU A 223 17.10 21.53 22.85
C GLU A 223 18.40 21.01 23.51
N ASP A 224 18.32 19.89 24.23
CA ASP A 224 19.46 19.34 24.98
C ASP A 224 20.16 18.23 24.19
N SER A 225 21.50 18.22 24.22
CA SER A 225 22.31 17.17 23.58
C SER A 225 22.45 15.93 24.46
N TYR A 226 22.31 14.74 23.87
CA TYR A 226 22.56 13.46 24.52
C TYR A 226 24.07 13.17 24.58
N ASN A 227 24.65 13.28 25.77
CA ASN A 227 26.11 13.23 25.97
C ASN A 227 26.75 11.83 25.91
N LYS A 228 26.07 10.80 25.37
CA LYS A 228 26.62 9.44 25.26
C LYS A 228 26.52 8.94 23.82
N THR A 229 27.50 8.14 23.42
CA THR A 229 27.45 7.42 22.15
C THR A 229 26.33 6.39 22.17
N VAL A 230 25.53 6.34 21.10
CA VAL A 230 24.53 5.30 20.87
C VAL A 230 25.09 4.36 19.81
N ASN A 231 25.11 3.05 20.08
CA ASN A 231 25.60 2.09 19.10
C ASN A 231 24.73 2.12 17.83
N GLY A 232 25.36 2.09 16.65
CA GLY A 232 24.66 2.15 15.37
C GLY A 232 24.06 3.51 15.03
N ALA A 233 24.43 4.58 15.75
CA ALA A 233 24.13 5.95 15.36
C ALA A 233 25.41 6.80 15.39
N GLU A 234 25.63 7.60 14.35
CA GLU A 234 26.70 8.59 14.24
C GLU A 234 26.09 9.98 14.00
N GLY A 235 26.79 11.04 14.40
CA GLY A 235 26.30 12.42 14.34
C GLY A 235 25.82 12.96 15.70
N GLU A 236 25.12 14.10 15.67
CA GLU A 236 24.53 14.71 16.87
C GLU A 236 23.30 13.93 17.30
N ILE A 237 23.22 13.55 18.58
CA ILE A 237 22.05 12.86 19.14
C ILE A 237 21.52 13.72 20.29
N LEU A 238 20.22 13.98 20.29
CA LEU A 238 19.56 14.83 21.29
C LEU A 238 18.82 14.01 22.34
N TYR A 239 18.29 12.84 21.96
CA TYR A 239 17.56 11.98 22.88
C TYR A 239 17.77 10.50 22.55
N TYR A 240 17.78 9.67 23.59
CA TYR A 240 17.80 8.23 23.46
C TYR A 240 17.12 7.55 24.65
N ALA A 241 16.23 6.60 24.37
CA ALA A 241 15.60 5.79 25.40
C ALA A 241 15.23 4.39 24.95
N GLN A 242 15.32 3.43 25.88
CA GLN A 242 14.75 2.10 25.70
C GLN A 242 13.30 2.08 26.18
N THR A 243 12.43 1.45 25.40
CA THR A 243 11.07 1.09 25.82
C THR A 243 10.82 -0.41 25.68
N LYS A 244 9.65 -0.87 26.14
CA LYS A 244 9.18 -2.24 25.90
C LYS A 244 8.77 -2.50 24.44
N TYR A 245 8.65 -1.46 23.63
CA TYR A 245 8.31 -1.52 22.20
C TYR A 245 9.50 -1.30 21.27
N GLY A 246 10.69 -1.09 21.83
CA GLY A 246 11.92 -0.84 21.09
C GLY A 246 12.59 0.46 21.49
N GLU A 247 13.66 0.79 20.78
CA GLU A 247 14.52 1.94 21.06
C GLU A 247 14.04 3.18 20.33
N ILE A 248 14.07 4.30 21.05
CA ILE A 248 13.80 5.64 20.55
C ILE A 248 15.13 6.37 20.43
N ILE A 249 15.34 7.03 19.31
CA ILE A 249 16.48 7.92 19.08
C ILE A 249 15.99 9.21 18.42
N VAL A 250 16.59 10.33 18.81
CA VAL A 250 16.34 11.63 18.18
C VAL A 250 17.67 12.22 17.71
N GLY A 251 17.76 12.43 16.40
CA GLY A 251 18.87 13.06 15.69
C GLY A 251 18.96 14.56 15.92
N GLY A 252 20.09 15.13 15.50
CA GLY A 252 20.37 16.55 15.60
C GLY A 252 19.82 17.32 14.41
N LYS A 253 20.47 18.45 14.09
CA LYS A 253 20.20 19.21 12.84
C LYS A 253 21.36 19.10 11.84
N THR A 254 22.14 18.06 11.97
CA THR A 254 23.39 17.87 11.24
C THR A 254 23.44 16.43 10.80
N ASP A 255 24.08 16.17 9.65
CA ASP A 255 24.24 14.85 9.08
C ASP A 255 24.48 13.73 10.13
N ASN A 256 23.53 12.82 10.18
CA ASN A 256 23.41 11.67 11.04
C ASN A 256 23.49 10.38 10.21
N VAL A 257 23.95 9.29 10.83
CA VAL A 257 23.97 7.96 10.18
C VAL A 257 23.35 6.94 11.12
N TYR A 258 22.31 6.26 10.66
CA TYR A 258 21.60 5.22 11.41
C TYR A 258 21.88 3.85 10.79
N SER A 259 22.68 3.01 11.44
CA SER A 259 23.14 1.72 10.89
C SER A 259 22.55 0.49 11.60
N ARG A 260 21.57 0.69 12.48
CA ARG A 260 20.84 -0.40 13.15
C ARG A 260 19.36 -0.12 13.21
N ASP A 261 18.58 -1.17 13.41
CA ASP A 261 17.12 -1.08 13.43
C ASP A 261 16.62 -0.53 14.78
N PHE A 262 16.55 0.80 14.88
CA PHE A 262 15.78 1.47 15.94
C PHE A 262 14.28 1.30 15.65
N ALA A 263 13.45 1.26 16.70
CA ALA A 263 12.01 1.22 16.49
C ALA A 263 11.49 2.60 16.08
N PHE A 264 12.01 3.66 16.71
CA PHE A 264 11.49 5.01 16.55
C PHE A 264 12.65 5.98 16.33
N ILE A 265 12.70 6.60 15.15
CA ILE A 265 13.68 7.64 14.81
C ILE A 265 12.92 8.93 14.57
N ILE A 266 13.39 10.02 15.16
CA ILE A 266 12.99 11.39 14.81
C ILE A 266 14.28 12.12 14.49
N ASP A 267 14.49 12.51 13.23
CA ASP A 267 15.59 13.39 12.87
C ASP A 267 15.07 14.82 12.71
N LEU A 268 15.86 15.80 13.14
CA LEU A 268 15.48 17.21 13.07
C LEU A 268 16.15 17.92 11.88
N GLY A 269 16.91 17.19 11.08
CA GLY A 269 17.36 17.51 9.74
C GLY A 269 18.86 17.32 9.55
N GLY A 270 19.33 17.45 8.32
CA GLY A 270 20.69 17.08 7.94
C GLY A 270 20.63 16.29 6.64
N ASN A 271 21.76 16.01 5.99
CA ASN A 271 21.74 15.04 4.88
C ASN A 271 22.14 13.68 5.46
N ASP A 272 21.13 12.92 5.84
CA ASP A 272 21.22 11.76 6.69
C ASP A 272 21.30 10.46 5.89
N VAL A 273 21.87 9.43 6.52
CA VAL A 273 22.01 8.11 5.90
C VAL A 273 21.41 7.03 6.78
N TYR A 274 20.31 6.46 6.32
CA TYR A 274 19.57 5.41 6.99
C TYR A 274 19.96 4.03 6.43
N ARG A 275 20.94 3.38 7.06
CA ARG A 275 21.40 1.99 6.77
C ARG A 275 20.69 0.94 7.62
N CYS A 276 19.39 1.08 7.75
CA CYS A 276 18.55 0.26 8.60
C CYS A 276 17.18 0.02 7.98
N ARG A 277 16.33 -0.74 8.67
CA ARG A 277 14.90 -0.81 8.36
C ARG A 277 14.18 0.46 8.84
N ALA A 278 14.50 1.59 8.23
CA ALA A 278 13.86 2.88 8.51
C ALA A 278 12.33 2.72 8.38
N GLY A 279 11.61 2.82 9.50
CA GLY A 279 10.15 2.67 9.52
C GLY A 279 9.68 1.25 9.18
N GLY A 280 10.55 0.24 9.27
CA GLY A 280 10.24 -1.15 8.95
C GLY A 280 9.80 -1.95 10.17
N ALA A 281 8.61 -2.52 10.14
CA ALA A 281 8.04 -3.31 11.22
C ALA A 281 7.87 -4.79 10.83
N LEU A 282 8.68 -5.68 11.42
CA LEU A 282 8.66 -7.14 11.17
C LEU A 282 7.80 -7.93 12.17
N GLY A 283 6.88 -7.28 12.86
CA GLY A 283 5.87 -7.95 13.67
C GLY A 283 6.49 -8.80 14.78
N ILE A 284 6.41 -10.13 14.61
CA ILE A 284 6.88 -11.10 15.61
C ILE A 284 8.40 -11.33 15.61
N LEU A 285 9.11 -11.01 14.51
CA LEU A 285 10.55 -11.27 14.38
C LEU A 285 11.38 -10.09 14.88
N GLY A 286 10.92 -8.87 14.63
CA GLY A 286 11.60 -7.63 14.99
C GLY A 286 10.69 -6.64 15.70
N ASN A 287 10.87 -5.35 15.43
CA ASN A 287 9.99 -4.31 15.94
C ASN A 287 8.59 -4.48 15.36
N SER A 288 7.56 -4.53 16.22
CA SER A 288 6.16 -4.67 15.75
C SER A 288 5.52 -3.35 15.32
N TYR A 289 6.10 -2.24 15.77
CA TYR A 289 5.81 -0.88 15.32
C TYR A 289 7.13 -0.22 15.01
N SER A 290 7.19 0.55 13.93
CA SER A 290 8.34 1.39 13.66
C SER A 290 7.91 2.67 12.97
N PHE A 291 8.57 3.78 13.31
CA PHE A 291 8.49 4.99 12.50
C PHE A 291 9.85 5.65 12.31
N VAL A 292 9.98 6.38 11.20
CA VAL A 292 10.94 7.48 11.02
C VAL A 292 10.15 8.75 10.74
N ILE A 293 10.56 9.85 11.36
CA ILE A 293 10.13 11.20 11.03
C ILE A 293 11.41 11.98 10.76
N ASP A 294 11.68 12.32 9.51
CA ASP A 294 12.72 13.27 9.13
C ASP A 294 12.09 14.65 8.90
N HIS A 295 12.80 15.71 9.26
CA HIS A 295 12.29 17.07 9.17
C HIS A 295 12.81 17.85 7.95
N SER A 296 13.97 17.49 7.41
CA SER A 296 14.54 18.15 6.23
C SER A 296 15.91 17.60 5.86
N GLY A 297 16.19 17.54 4.56
CA GLY A 297 17.54 17.41 4.02
C GLY A 297 17.55 16.47 2.83
N ASN A 298 18.72 16.24 2.24
CA ASN A 298 18.83 15.33 1.10
C ASN A 298 19.38 13.99 1.58
N ASP A 299 18.48 13.06 1.83
CA ASP A 299 18.69 11.86 2.60
C ASP A 299 18.84 10.62 1.72
N VAL A 300 19.51 9.63 2.31
CA VAL A 300 19.68 8.33 1.68
C VAL A 300 19.15 7.23 2.58
N TYR A 301 17.99 6.72 2.19
CA TYR A 301 17.34 5.57 2.78
C TYR A 301 17.79 4.30 2.07
N PHE A 302 18.62 3.50 2.73
CA PHE A 302 19.23 2.33 2.11
C PHE A 302 19.22 1.13 3.05
N SER A 303 18.30 0.19 2.82
CA SER A 303 18.15 -1.00 3.67
C SER A 303 19.03 -2.17 3.25
N GLU A 304 19.99 -1.97 2.34
CA GLU A 304 20.82 -3.04 1.76
C GLU A 304 19.93 -4.15 1.17
N GLU A 305 20.09 -5.40 1.63
CA GLU A 305 19.29 -6.56 1.20
C GLU A 305 18.09 -6.82 2.15
N ARG A 306 17.85 -5.95 3.14
CA ARG A 306 16.86 -6.17 4.21
C ARG A 306 15.45 -5.85 3.73
N SER A 307 14.61 -6.88 3.71
CA SER A 307 13.19 -6.74 3.41
C SER A 307 12.41 -6.10 4.56
N VAL A 308 11.17 -5.66 4.29
CA VAL A 308 10.26 -5.03 5.26
C VAL A 308 10.91 -3.80 5.88
N SER A 309 11.21 -2.83 5.00
CA SER A 309 11.95 -1.61 5.30
C SER A 309 11.33 -0.40 4.58
N LEU A 310 11.75 0.81 4.93
CA LEU A 310 11.28 2.06 4.33
C LEU A 310 9.75 2.20 4.46
N GLY A 311 9.29 2.38 5.70
CA GLY A 311 7.87 2.54 6.00
C GLY A 311 7.01 1.30 5.74
N SER A 312 7.55 0.09 5.88
CA SER A 312 6.83 -1.15 5.54
C SER A 312 6.46 -1.99 6.76
N GLY A 313 5.34 -2.72 6.70
CA GLY A 313 4.80 -3.52 7.79
C GLY A 313 4.49 -4.97 7.42
N PHE A 314 5.04 -5.91 8.20
CA PHE A 314 4.67 -7.33 8.24
C PHE A 314 4.15 -7.72 9.62
N MET A 315 2.86 -8.08 9.75
CA MET A 315 2.23 -8.35 11.06
C MET A 315 2.44 -7.24 12.10
N GLY A 316 2.61 -6.02 11.60
CA GLY A 316 3.01 -4.83 12.32
C GLY A 316 2.71 -3.58 11.49
N ILE A 317 3.02 -2.42 12.06
CA ILE A 317 2.78 -1.12 11.42
C ILE A 317 4.09 -0.35 11.30
N GLY A 318 4.49 -0.06 10.06
CA GLY A 318 5.70 0.67 9.71
C GLY A 318 5.38 1.98 9.02
N ILE A 319 6.03 3.07 9.42
CA ILE A 319 5.82 4.40 8.83
C ILE A 319 7.16 5.08 8.57
N LEU A 320 7.32 5.69 7.40
CA LEU A 320 8.41 6.62 7.11
C LEU A 320 7.75 7.92 6.68
N TYR A 321 8.07 9.01 7.36
CA TYR A 321 7.62 10.34 6.98
C TYR A 321 8.84 11.25 6.83
N ASP A 322 9.19 11.55 5.59
CA ASP A 322 10.15 12.60 5.24
C ASP A 322 9.39 13.90 4.95
N MET A 323 9.92 15.02 5.46
CA MET A 323 9.29 16.33 5.32
C MET A 323 9.91 17.18 4.21
N GLY A 324 10.96 16.69 3.55
CA GLY A 324 11.37 17.17 2.24
C GLY A 324 12.87 17.19 2.03
N GLY A 325 13.24 17.21 0.76
CA GLY A 325 14.60 16.90 0.39
C GLY A 325 14.80 16.72 -1.09
N ASN A 326 15.89 16.09 -1.47
CA ASN A 326 15.99 15.39 -2.74
C ASN A 326 16.61 14.05 -2.37
N ASP A 327 15.76 13.04 -2.27
CA ASP A 327 15.95 11.87 -1.45
C ASP A 327 16.09 10.62 -2.29
N VAL A 328 16.77 9.63 -1.70
CA VAL A 328 17.03 8.36 -2.37
C VAL A 328 16.51 7.23 -1.50
N TYR A 329 15.45 6.59 -1.97
CA TYR A 329 14.81 5.45 -1.35
C TYR A 329 15.21 4.16 -2.05
N ARG A 330 16.16 3.42 -1.45
CA ARG A 330 16.66 2.14 -1.99
C ARG A 330 16.29 0.99 -1.07
N GLY A 331 15.12 0.42 -1.34
CA GLY A 331 14.60 -0.76 -0.68
C GLY A 331 14.93 -2.06 -1.41
N ALA A 332 14.93 -3.16 -0.66
CA ALA A 332 14.94 -4.51 -1.22
C ALA A 332 13.50 -4.95 -1.61
N HIS A 333 13.10 -6.19 -1.31
CA HIS A 333 11.71 -6.62 -1.42
C HIS A 333 10.87 -6.14 -0.23
N TYR A 334 9.55 -6.01 -0.39
CA TYR A 334 8.64 -5.61 0.70
C TYR A 334 9.06 -4.27 1.33
N SER A 335 9.23 -3.24 0.50
CA SER A 335 9.79 -1.96 0.91
C SER A 335 9.07 -0.77 0.26
N CYS A 336 9.32 0.44 0.76
CA CYS A 336 8.70 1.69 0.31
C CYS A 336 7.18 1.64 0.51
N GLY A 337 6.73 1.69 1.77
CA GLY A 337 5.31 1.84 2.09
C GLY A 337 4.46 0.58 1.86
N THR A 338 4.95 -0.62 2.17
CA THR A 338 4.22 -1.87 1.86
C THR A 338 3.56 -2.50 3.08
N GLY A 339 2.38 -3.10 2.89
CA GLY A 339 1.66 -3.83 3.93
C GLY A 339 1.40 -5.28 3.56
N ILE A 340 2.09 -6.21 4.23
CA ILE A 340 1.85 -7.65 4.12
C ILE A 340 1.34 -8.18 5.45
N CYS A 341 0.05 -8.51 5.54
CA CYS A 341 -0.59 -8.78 6.84
C CYS A 341 -0.30 -7.65 7.85
N GLY A 342 -0.17 -6.41 7.36
CA GLY A 342 0.41 -5.28 8.07
C GLY A 342 0.03 -3.96 7.42
N ILE A 343 0.48 -2.85 8.00
CA ILE A 343 0.27 -1.51 7.45
C ILE A 343 1.64 -0.90 7.21
N GLY A 344 1.92 -0.50 5.97
CA GLY A 344 3.11 0.24 5.59
C GLY A 344 2.73 1.55 4.94
N ILE A 345 3.38 2.63 5.37
CA ILE A 345 3.16 3.99 4.89
C ILE A 345 4.51 4.65 4.69
N LEU A 346 4.75 5.16 3.49
CA LEU A 346 5.84 6.09 3.18
C LEU A 346 5.20 7.40 2.72
N ILE A 347 5.58 8.50 3.35
CA ILE A 347 5.21 9.85 2.91
C ILE A 347 6.51 10.61 2.71
N ASP A 348 6.68 11.19 1.54
CA ASP A 348 7.69 12.18 1.22
C ASP A 348 6.98 13.52 0.92
N ASN A 349 7.62 14.63 1.28
CA ASN A 349 7.11 15.95 1.00
C ASN A 349 8.15 16.79 0.26
N ALA A 350 7.98 16.89 -1.06
CA ALA A 350 8.71 17.77 -1.95
C ALA A 350 10.17 17.36 -2.14
N GLY A 351 10.52 17.15 -3.39
CA GLY A 351 11.89 16.90 -3.78
C GLY A 351 11.98 16.57 -5.25
N GLU A 352 13.12 16.04 -5.66
CA GLU A 352 13.23 15.24 -6.88
C GLU A 352 13.84 13.91 -6.42
N ASP A 353 13.01 12.89 -6.36
CA ASP A 353 13.19 11.72 -5.52
C ASP A 353 13.36 10.44 -6.33
N ASP A 354 14.17 9.51 -5.80
CA ASP A 354 14.53 8.27 -6.48
C ASP A 354 14.10 7.05 -5.65
N TYR A 355 12.93 6.51 -5.98
CA TYR A 355 12.35 5.32 -5.38
C TYR A 355 12.75 4.05 -6.14
N ARG A 356 13.47 3.15 -5.46
CA ARG A 356 13.90 1.87 -6.02
C ARG A 356 13.55 0.72 -5.11
N GLY A 357 12.97 -0.32 -5.69
CA GLY A 357 12.60 -1.53 -4.97
C GLY A 357 12.72 -2.81 -5.79
N GLY A 358 12.71 -3.94 -5.08
CA GLY A 358 12.64 -5.27 -5.68
C GLY A 358 11.22 -5.66 -6.07
N CYS A 359 10.66 -6.57 -5.27
CA CYS A 359 9.32 -7.14 -5.48
C CYS A 359 8.41 -6.76 -4.32
N PHE A 360 7.13 -6.53 -4.60
CA PHE A 360 6.15 -6.14 -3.58
C PHE A 360 6.57 -4.83 -2.92
N VAL A 361 6.63 -3.75 -3.68
CA VAL A 361 7.22 -2.46 -3.24
C VAL A 361 6.34 -1.27 -3.63
N GLN A 362 6.67 -0.07 -3.13
CA GLN A 362 6.07 1.20 -3.57
C GLN A 362 4.54 1.20 -3.41
N GLY A 363 4.09 1.17 -2.16
CA GLY A 363 2.67 1.24 -1.84
C GLY A 363 1.90 -0.06 -2.09
N SER A 364 2.52 -1.24 -2.00
CA SER A 364 1.84 -2.52 -2.26
C SER A 364 1.16 -3.12 -1.02
N GLY A 365 -0.03 -3.71 -1.19
CA GLY A 365 -0.86 -4.26 -0.10
C GLY A 365 -1.33 -5.70 -0.31
N HIS A 366 -1.26 -6.54 0.73
CA HIS A 366 -1.81 -7.90 0.79
C HIS A 366 -2.26 -8.22 2.22
N TYR A 367 -3.55 -8.49 2.43
CA TYR A 367 -4.10 -8.66 3.78
C TYR A 367 -3.77 -7.47 4.71
N GLY A 368 -3.67 -6.28 4.14
CA GLY A 368 -3.05 -5.11 4.75
C GLY A 368 -3.09 -3.88 3.84
N ILE A 369 -2.47 -2.79 4.29
CA ILE A 369 -2.45 -1.51 3.58
C ILE A 369 -1.00 -1.16 3.22
N GLY A 370 -0.74 -0.87 1.96
CA GLY A 370 0.48 -0.20 1.50
C GLY A 370 0.15 1.18 0.93
N ILE A 371 0.84 2.21 1.39
CA ILE A 371 0.72 3.59 0.89
C ILE A 371 2.14 4.13 0.65
N LEU A 372 2.37 4.64 -0.55
CA LEU A 372 3.44 5.58 -0.86
C LEU A 372 2.78 6.87 -1.31
N GLN A 373 3.11 7.98 -0.66
CA GLN A 373 2.65 9.30 -1.04
C GLN A 373 3.86 10.22 -1.22
N ASP A 374 4.05 10.73 -2.43
CA ASP A 374 4.97 11.82 -2.72
C ASP A 374 4.18 13.12 -2.86
N ILE A 375 4.54 14.13 -2.08
CA ILE A 375 3.85 15.43 -2.06
C ILE A 375 4.80 16.50 -2.59
N GLY A 376 5.00 16.51 -3.90
CA GLY A 376 5.92 17.38 -4.60
C GLY A 376 5.36 18.01 -5.88
N VAL A 377 6.27 18.69 -6.57
CA VAL A 377 6.12 19.13 -7.96
C VAL A 377 7.41 18.83 -8.75
N GLY A 378 8.24 17.91 -8.24
CA GLY A 378 9.56 17.63 -8.80
C GLY A 378 9.54 16.34 -9.59
N ASP A 379 10.57 16.15 -10.42
CA ASP A 379 10.60 15.05 -11.37
C ASP A 379 11.13 13.77 -10.69
N ASP A 380 10.21 12.88 -10.35
CA ASP A 380 10.43 11.71 -9.53
C ASP A 380 10.60 10.43 -10.35
N ARG A 381 11.25 9.43 -9.74
CA ARG A 381 11.54 8.15 -10.39
C ARG A 381 11.12 6.98 -9.53
N TYR A 382 10.20 6.19 -10.08
CA TYR A 382 9.70 4.97 -9.47
C TYR A 382 10.19 3.75 -10.25
N LEU A 383 11.18 3.05 -9.71
CA LEU A 383 11.77 1.86 -10.32
C LEU A 383 11.52 0.61 -9.48
N ALA A 384 10.82 -0.38 -10.03
CA ALA A 384 10.62 -1.66 -9.36
C ALA A 384 10.72 -2.85 -10.31
N LYS A 385 10.83 -4.07 -9.76
CA LYS A 385 10.92 -5.29 -10.58
C LYS A 385 9.55 -5.90 -10.86
N LEU A 386 8.72 -6.05 -9.82
CA LEU A 386 7.48 -6.85 -9.88
C LEU A 386 6.55 -6.50 -8.71
N TRP A 387 5.22 -6.59 -8.91
CA TRP A 387 4.21 -6.39 -7.85
C TRP A 387 4.41 -5.03 -7.16
N ALA A 388 4.25 -3.92 -7.87
CA ALA A 388 4.71 -2.64 -7.37
C ALA A 388 3.79 -1.49 -7.73
N GLN A 389 4.07 -0.30 -7.20
CA GLN A 389 3.43 0.95 -7.63
C GLN A 389 1.92 0.89 -7.48
N GLY A 390 1.47 0.81 -6.22
CA GLY A 390 0.06 0.71 -5.88
C GLY A 390 -0.56 -0.66 -6.15
N PHE A 391 0.21 -1.76 -6.04
CA PHE A 391 -0.33 -3.10 -6.26
C PHE A 391 -1.22 -3.58 -5.10
N GLY A 392 -2.41 -4.09 -5.42
CA GLY A 392 -3.39 -4.58 -4.44
C GLY A 392 -3.74 -6.06 -4.59
N SER A 393 -3.35 -6.88 -3.62
CA SER A 393 -3.65 -8.31 -3.58
C SER A 393 -4.82 -8.66 -2.66
N THR A 394 -5.19 -9.94 -2.51
CA THR A 394 -6.27 -10.45 -1.62
C THR A 394 -6.38 -9.65 -0.32
N PHE A 395 -7.53 -8.99 -0.10
CA PHE A 395 -7.81 -8.10 1.06
C PHE A 395 -6.72 -7.05 1.35
N GLY A 396 -5.97 -6.68 0.34
CA GLY A 396 -4.95 -5.67 0.34
C GLY A 396 -5.42 -4.42 -0.40
N TYR A 397 -4.99 -3.27 0.10
CA TYR A 397 -5.10 -2.01 -0.61
C TYR A 397 -3.69 -1.49 -0.86
N GLY A 398 -3.35 -1.28 -2.13
CA GLY A 398 -2.11 -0.64 -2.52
C GLY A 398 -2.37 0.73 -3.12
N LEU A 399 -1.65 1.75 -2.65
CA LEU A 399 -1.72 3.12 -3.14
C LEU A 399 -0.32 3.66 -3.40
N LEU A 400 -0.09 4.15 -4.62
CA LEU A 400 0.93 5.13 -4.93
C LEU A 400 0.22 6.42 -5.31
N HIS A 401 0.54 7.51 -4.63
CA HIS A 401 0.03 8.84 -4.94
C HIS A 401 1.20 9.80 -5.14
N ASP A 402 1.23 10.48 -6.28
CA ASP A 402 2.18 11.55 -6.60
C ASP A 402 1.40 12.83 -6.90
N THR A 403 1.82 13.96 -6.32
CA THR A 403 1.14 15.25 -6.54
C THR A 403 1.65 16.04 -7.74
N GLY A 404 2.66 15.54 -8.44
CA GLY A 404 3.03 15.93 -9.79
C GLY A 404 4.52 16.16 -9.98
N GLY A 405 4.90 16.36 -11.24
CA GLY A 405 6.28 16.31 -11.69
C GLY A 405 6.29 15.96 -13.18
N ASP A 406 7.44 15.87 -13.84
CA ASP A 406 7.51 15.07 -15.08
C ASP A 406 8.10 13.69 -14.71
N ASP A 407 7.24 12.73 -14.37
CA ASP A 407 7.61 11.55 -13.60
C ASP A 407 7.89 10.31 -14.44
N THR A 408 8.64 9.36 -13.87
CA THR A 408 8.93 8.07 -14.52
C THR A 408 8.52 6.89 -13.65
N TYR A 409 7.56 6.12 -14.14
CA TYR A 409 7.05 4.90 -13.52
C TYR A 409 7.46 3.66 -14.29
N ARG A 410 8.53 2.99 -13.86
CA ARG A 410 9.07 1.81 -14.56
C ARG A 410 9.02 0.54 -13.73
N THR A 411 8.46 -0.52 -14.33
CA THR A 411 8.45 -1.87 -13.75
C THR A 411 8.84 -2.96 -14.74
N GLY A 412 9.58 -3.95 -14.25
CA GLY A 412 10.02 -5.12 -15.03
C GLY A 412 11.54 -5.25 -15.05
N GLY A 413 12.10 -5.73 -16.16
CA GLY A 413 13.55 -5.83 -16.37
C GLY A 413 14.24 -7.03 -15.70
N GLU A 414 13.55 -7.79 -14.84
CA GLU A 414 14.09 -8.97 -14.16
C GLU A 414 13.40 -10.27 -14.60
N TYR A 415 12.08 -10.35 -14.46
CA TYR A 415 11.31 -11.60 -14.63
C TYR A 415 10.54 -11.64 -15.95
N LEU A 416 10.90 -12.57 -16.83
CA LEU A 416 10.25 -12.72 -18.15
C LEU A 416 8.85 -13.34 -18.02
N HIS A 417 7.92 -12.95 -18.91
CA HIS A 417 6.58 -13.51 -19.03
C HIS A 417 6.57 -14.78 -19.91
N ALA A 418 7.43 -15.73 -19.58
CA ALA A 418 7.47 -17.02 -20.27
C ALA A 418 6.33 -17.95 -19.80
N PRO A 419 5.79 -18.82 -20.69
CA PRO A 419 6.14 -19.02 -22.09
C PRO A 419 5.33 -18.16 -23.08
N LEU A 420 4.37 -17.36 -22.61
CA LEU A 420 3.41 -16.66 -23.47
C LEU A 420 4.04 -15.47 -24.21
N LEU A 421 4.78 -14.64 -23.50
CA LEU A 421 5.57 -13.53 -24.04
C LEU A 421 7.01 -13.63 -23.50
N PRO A 422 7.80 -14.59 -24.01
CA PRO A 422 9.08 -14.96 -23.41
C PRO A 422 10.20 -13.91 -23.57
N ASN A 423 9.95 -12.82 -24.29
CA ASN A 423 10.88 -11.70 -24.44
C ASN A 423 10.38 -10.43 -23.74
N ASP A 424 9.20 -10.50 -23.11
CA ASP A 424 8.59 -9.40 -22.40
C ASP A 424 8.66 -9.67 -20.89
N TYR A 425 8.67 -8.64 -20.06
CA TYR A 425 8.76 -8.75 -18.61
C TYR A 425 7.37 -8.75 -17.93
N GLN A 426 7.31 -9.39 -16.77
CA GLN A 426 6.17 -9.29 -15.86
C GLN A 426 6.29 -7.97 -15.08
N SER A 427 5.19 -7.21 -14.96
CA SER A 427 5.15 -5.95 -14.21
C SER A 427 4.26 -6.04 -12.98
N PHE A 428 2.97 -6.34 -13.15
CA PHE A 428 1.97 -6.33 -12.06
C PHE A 428 2.00 -5.03 -11.25
N SER A 429 1.83 -3.90 -11.95
CA SER A 429 2.07 -2.56 -11.38
C SER A 429 1.13 -1.48 -11.88
N HIS A 430 1.41 -0.22 -11.53
CA HIS A 430 0.64 0.96 -11.91
C HIS A 430 -0.83 0.80 -11.53
N GLY A 431 -1.06 0.53 -10.24
CA GLY A 431 -2.40 0.33 -9.70
C GLY A 431 -3.02 -1.02 -10.07
N PHE A 432 -2.22 -2.07 -10.27
CA PHE A 432 -2.75 -3.39 -10.61
C PHE A 432 -3.40 -4.09 -9.41
N GLY A 433 -4.59 -4.68 -9.59
CA GLY A 433 -5.26 -5.49 -8.56
C GLY A 433 -5.22 -6.99 -8.88
N MET A 434 -4.91 -7.87 -7.91
CA MET A 434 -4.86 -9.33 -8.16
C MET A 434 -5.40 -10.24 -7.05
N GLY A 435 -6.20 -11.25 -7.41
CA GLY A 435 -6.60 -12.35 -6.52
C GLY A 435 -5.88 -13.68 -6.77
N TRP A 436 -5.90 -14.57 -5.78
CA TRP A 436 -5.37 -15.93 -5.89
C TRP A 436 -6.41 -16.91 -6.43
N ARG A 437 -6.46 -17.00 -7.76
CA ARG A 437 -7.34 -17.93 -8.47
C ARG A 437 -7.03 -19.39 -8.13
N PRO A 438 -8.05 -20.26 -7.93
CA PRO A 438 -9.49 -19.99 -8.05
C PRO A 438 -10.20 -19.64 -6.73
N ARG A 439 -9.48 -19.50 -5.62
CA ARG A 439 -10.10 -19.55 -4.28
C ARG A 439 -10.26 -18.20 -3.62
N ALA A 440 -9.34 -17.26 -3.82
CA ALA A 440 -9.38 -15.96 -3.17
C ALA A 440 -9.52 -14.83 -4.18
N GLY A 441 -10.49 -13.94 -3.97
CA GLY A 441 -10.55 -12.67 -4.69
C GLY A 441 -9.37 -11.78 -4.33
N GLY A 442 -9.16 -10.72 -5.11
CA GLY A 442 -8.02 -9.85 -4.94
C GLY A 442 -8.27 -8.67 -4.03
N GLY A 443 -7.48 -7.63 -4.28
CA GLY A 443 -7.55 -6.35 -3.58
C GLY A 443 -7.87 -5.21 -4.52
N ILE A 444 -7.48 -4.02 -4.05
CA ILE A 444 -7.62 -2.76 -4.77
C ILE A 444 -6.21 -2.21 -4.96
N GLY A 445 -5.79 -2.07 -6.21
CA GLY A 445 -4.57 -1.36 -6.58
C GLY A 445 -4.88 0.01 -7.14
N VAL A 446 -4.14 1.03 -6.70
CA VAL A 446 -4.30 2.42 -7.14
C VAL A 446 -2.93 3.05 -7.37
N LEU A 447 -2.70 3.55 -8.58
CA LEU A 447 -1.71 4.59 -8.84
C LEU A 447 -2.47 5.85 -9.21
N TYR A 448 -2.13 6.95 -8.55
CA TYR A 448 -2.68 8.25 -8.88
C TYR A 448 -1.54 9.27 -9.01
N ASP A 449 -1.39 9.82 -10.20
CA ASP A 449 -0.57 11.00 -10.49
C ASP A 449 -1.49 12.22 -10.68
N GLU A 450 -1.20 13.33 -10.00
CA GLU A 450 -2.05 14.52 -10.06
C GLU A 450 -1.83 15.42 -11.29
N ASN A 451 -0.67 15.43 -11.94
CA ASN A 451 -0.37 16.24 -13.14
C ASN A 451 1.12 16.13 -13.52
N GLY A 452 1.42 16.02 -14.81
CA GLY A 452 2.82 15.96 -15.25
C GLY A 452 3.01 15.86 -16.75
N ASN A 453 4.17 15.42 -17.21
CA ASN A 453 4.31 14.79 -18.53
C ASN A 453 5.00 13.44 -18.31
N ASP A 454 4.20 12.44 -18.02
CA ASP A 454 4.65 11.28 -17.29
C ASP A 454 4.94 10.11 -18.22
N PHE A 455 5.87 9.27 -17.79
CA PHE A 455 6.27 8.08 -18.52
C PHE A 455 5.99 6.81 -17.73
N TYR A 456 4.94 6.11 -18.15
CA TYR A 456 4.56 4.80 -17.64
C TYR A 456 5.18 3.70 -18.51
N ASP A 457 6.21 3.03 -17.99
CA ASP A 457 6.94 1.94 -18.67
C ASP A 457 6.72 0.62 -17.94
N GLY A 458 5.64 -0.07 -18.32
CA GLY A 458 5.34 -1.44 -17.92
C GLY A 458 5.43 -2.39 -19.12
N GLU A 459 5.26 -3.68 -18.87
CA GLU A 459 5.17 -4.65 -19.96
C GLU A 459 3.90 -5.50 -19.85
N VAL A 460 3.83 -6.46 -18.92
CA VAL A 460 2.65 -7.31 -18.78
C VAL A 460 1.97 -7.10 -17.43
N PHE A 461 0.65 -6.91 -17.45
CA PHE A 461 -0.21 -6.68 -16.28
C PHE A 461 0.06 -5.33 -15.59
N CYS A 462 -0.33 -4.23 -16.21
CA CYS A 462 -0.07 -2.89 -15.68
C CYS A 462 -1.18 -1.88 -16.02
N GLU A 463 -0.92 -0.60 -15.78
CA GLU A 463 -1.73 0.55 -16.18
C GLU A 463 -3.21 0.40 -15.81
N GLY A 464 -3.51 0.27 -14.51
CA GLY A 464 -4.88 0.21 -14.00
C GLY A 464 -5.63 -1.07 -14.33
N SER A 465 -4.93 -2.13 -14.78
CA SER A 465 -5.54 -3.42 -15.06
C SER A 465 -5.77 -4.25 -13.79
N ALA A 466 -6.55 -5.32 -13.89
CA ALA A 466 -6.88 -6.15 -12.73
C ALA A 466 -7.12 -7.62 -13.11
N TYR A 467 -6.88 -8.53 -12.18
CA TYR A 467 -7.06 -9.97 -12.33
C TYR A 467 -7.78 -10.64 -11.14
N TRP A 468 -8.87 -11.37 -11.43
CA TRP A 468 -9.57 -12.25 -10.50
C TRP A 468 -10.18 -11.59 -9.24
N TYR A 469 -11.41 -11.09 -9.39
CA TYR A 469 -12.19 -10.43 -8.33
C TYR A 469 -11.38 -9.36 -7.60
N SER A 470 -10.73 -8.51 -8.38
CA SER A 470 -9.95 -7.38 -7.92
C SER A 470 -10.35 -6.10 -8.66
N LEU A 471 -9.85 -4.98 -8.16
CA LEU A 471 -9.96 -3.67 -8.76
C LEU A 471 -8.55 -3.10 -8.99
N GLY A 472 -8.30 -2.60 -10.19
CA GLY A 472 -7.09 -1.86 -10.52
C GLY A 472 -7.45 -0.49 -11.09
N ILE A 473 -6.70 0.52 -10.69
CA ILE A 473 -6.94 1.92 -11.02
C ILE A 473 -5.61 2.61 -11.29
N LEU A 474 -5.47 3.19 -12.48
CA LEU A 474 -4.47 4.20 -12.79
C LEU A 474 -5.22 5.50 -13.09
N VAL A 475 -4.92 6.56 -12.35
CA VAL A 475 -5.41 7.91 -12.62
C VAL A 475 -4.23 8.78 -12.96
N ASP A 476 -4.34 9.52 -14.06
CA ASP A 476 -3.45 10.60 -14.44
C ASP A 476 -4.25 11.90 -14.49
N GLY A 477 -3.75 12.93 -13.81
CA GLY A 477 -4.40 14.22 -13.67
C GLY A 477 -4.29 15.14 -14.88
N GLY A 478 -3.47 14.75 -15.86
CA GLY A 478 -3.32 15.37 -17.17
C GLY A 478 -1.87 15.75 -17.46
N GLY A 479 -1.57 15.97 -18.74
CA GLY A 479 -0.19 16.07 -19.17
C GLY A 479 -0.01 15.91 -20.66
N ASN A 480 1.14 15.39 -21.09
CA ASN A 480 1.27 14.80 -22.43
C ASN A 480 2.02 13.49 -22.25
N ASP A 481 1.28 12.48 -21.87
CA ASP A 481 1.83 11.34 -21.16
C ASP A 481 2.13 10.19 -22.13
N SER A 482 3.00 9.29 -21.71
CA SER A 482 3.45 8.16 -22.52
C SER A 482 3.25 6.86 -21.77
N TYR A 483 2.31 6.07 -22.27
CA TYR A 483 1.94 4.77 -21.74
C TYR A 483 2.51 3.66 -22.62
N ASN A 484 3.46 2.89 -22.10
CA ASN A 484 4.09 1.79 -22.79
C ASN A 484 3.82 0.47 -22.08
N ALA A 485 3.21 -0.46 -22.81
CA ALA A 485 2.93 -1.82 -22.37
C ALA A 485 3.12 -2.87 -23.48
N ALA A 486 3.26 -4.13 -23.07
CA ALA A 486 3.26 -5.28 -23.94
C ALA A 486 1.86 -5.89 -24.07
N GLN A 487 1.18 -6.20 -22.95
CA GLN A 487 -0.15 -6.83 -22.94
C GLN A 487 -0.84 -6.67 -21.58
N TYR A 488 -2.19 -6.74 -21.54
CA TYR A 488 -2.97 -6.70 -20.30
C TYR A 488 -2.75 -5.39 -19.53
N ALA A 489 -3.05 -4.29 -20.21
CA ALA A 489 -2.76 -2.94 -19.77
C ALA A 489 -3.95 -1.99 -20.01
N GLN A 490 -3.81 -0.72 -19.64
CA GLN A 490 -4.75 0.35 -19.92
C GLN A 490 -6.17 0.01 -19.45
N GLY A 491 -6.37 -0.26 -18.15
CA GLY A 491 -7.68 -0.49 -17.56
C GLY A 491 -8.31 -1.86 -17.87
N ALA A 492 -7.53 -2.88 -18.22
CA ALA A 492 -8.08 -4.19 -18.58
C ALA A 492 -8.59 -4.97 -17.34
N GLY A 493 -9.89 -5.27 -17.30
CA GLY A 493 -10.51 -6.17 -16.32
C GLY A 493 -10.43 -7.64 -16.72
N ILE A 494 -9.55 -8.43 -16.09
CA ILE A 494 -9.21 -9.81 -16.48
C ILE A 494 -9.86 -10.81 -15.53
N HIS A 495 -10.63 -11.74 -16.10
CA HIS A 495 -11.28 -12.84 -15.37
C HIS A 495 -12.08 -12.38 -14.13
N LEU A 496 -13.19 -11.69 -14.36
CA LEU A 496 -14.10 -11.19 -13.30
C LEU A 496 -13.40 -10.16 -12.41
N ALA A 497 -12.76 -9.17 -13.04
CA ALA A 497 -12.10 -8.06 -12.36
C ALA A 497 -12.45 -6.75 -13.06
N VAL A 498 -12.20 -5.64 -12.37
CA VAL A 498 -12.50 -4.29 -12.82
C VAL A 498 -11.17 -3.55 -12.98
N GLY A 499 -10.90 -3.03 -14.17
CA GLY A 499 -9.74 -2.17 -14.44
C GLY A 499 -10.21 -0.78 -14.83
N ALA A 500 -9.45 0.23 -14.46
CA ALA A 500 -9.70 1.63 -14.80
C ALA A 500 -8.37 2.31 -15.14
N LEU A 501 -8.32 2.90 -16.33
CA LEU A 501 -7.35 3.94 -16.67
C LEU A 501 -8.15 5.23 -16.81
N TRP A 502 -7.82 6.25 -16.02
CA TRP A 502 -8.55 7.50 -15.93
C TRP A 502 -7.63 8.67 -16.27
N GLU A 503 -7.62 9.02 -17.55
CA GLU A 503 -6.85 10.15 -18.09
C GLU A 503 -7.70 11.43 -18.03
N ARG A 504 -7.20 12.48 -17.37
CA ARG A 504 -7.92 13.76 -17.19
C ARG A 504 -7.57 14.80 -18.25
N GLY A 505 -6.57 14.53 -19.09
CA GLY A 505 -6.45 15.11 -20.43
C GLY A 505 -5.03 15.51 -20.81
N GLY A 506 -4.74 15.46 -22.10
CA GLY A 506 -3.42 15.72 -22.64
C GLY A 506 -3.36 15.40 -24.12
N ASP A 507 -2.19 15.59 -24.75
CA ASP A 507 -1.88 15.01 -26.06
C ASP A 507 -1.06 13.71 -25.87
N ASP A 508 -1.73 12.66 -25.39
CA ASP A 508 -1.07 11.46 -24.85
C ASP A 508 -0.76 10.38 -25.91
N GLN A 509 0.19 9.51 -25.58
CA GLN A 509 0.61 8.39 -26.41
C GLN A 509 0.38 7.05 -25.71
N TYR A 510 -0.44 6.20 -26.31
CA TYR A 510 -0.72 4.85 -25.82
C TYR A 510 -0.11 3.79 -26.73
N HIS A 511 0.81 2.99 -26.18
CA HIS A 511 1.45 1.88 -26.88
C HIS A 511 1.18 0.55 -26.18
N SER A 512 0.56 -0.39 -26.90
CA SER A 512 0.46 -1.79 -26.49
C SER A 512 0.84 -2.71 -27.65
N ARG A 513 1.90 -3.53 -27.48
CA ARG A 513 2.41 -4.40 -28.56
C ARG A 513 1.44 -5.52 -28.95
N ASN A 514 0.86 -6.20 -27.96
CA ASN A 514 0.11 -7.44 -28.14
C ASN A 514 -1.39 -7.31 -27.78
N GLY A 515 -1.85 -6.13 -27.37
CA GLY A 515 -3.26 -5.82 -27.11
C GLY A 515 -3.78 -6.34 -25.76
N VAL A 516 -5.08 -6.67 -25.70
CA VAL A 516 -5.83 -6.85 -24.44
C VAL A 516 -5.69 -5.60 -23.56
N VAL A 517 -6.14 -4.48 -24.14
CA VAL A 517 -6.22 -3.18 -23.49
C VAL A 517 -7.68 -2.82 -23.22
N GLY A 518 -7.95 -2.10 -22.13
CA GLY A 518 -9.31 -1.88 -21.61
C GLY A 518 -9.80 -0.43 -21.58
N GLY A 519 -9.04 0.56 -22.05
CA GLY A 519 -9.27 1.96 -21.71
C GLY A 519 -10.61 2.50 -22.19
N THR A 520 -11.45 2.94 -21.25
CA THR A 520 -12.41 4.02 -21.48
C THR A 520 -11.64 5.33 -21.38
N ALA A 521 -11.48 6.02 -22.51
CA ALA A 521 -11.11 7.43 -22.56
C ALA A 521 -12.33 8.32 -22.28
#